data_AF-A0A7C4D7Z0-F1
#
_entry.id   AF-A0A7C4D7Z0-F1
#
_cell.length_a   1.000
_cell.length_b   1.000
_cell.length_c   1.000
_cell.angle_alpha   90.00
_cell.angle_beta   90.00
_cell.angle_gamma   90.00
#
_symmetry.space_group_name_H-M   'P 1'
#
loop_
_entity.id
_entity.type
_entity.pdbx_description
1 polymer ?
#
loop_
_entity_poly.entity_id
_entity_poly.type
_entity_poly.pdbx_seq_one_letter_code
_entity_poly.pdbx_strand_id
1 'polypeptide(L)'
;MNIKGFFAIAFILYLLLLLQTNYIRIDAQQKGFQIVETGNTVEIACMEMGLEKFKAIINKNGGISEIQISGVPYTGAAGTFIWNLWDQTSNSNPIASPVIENKGEYVEARFYGKYRDSEIYVNTNYTIFKTGLIFISSVLEARRDEPTVMQTAWMIYFPTSIFVNEKAYVRFENEVREIALPVEVTRGSFYEGRDIVYWVDFSKPTEGITFINMAPGSEDWYGTTVRDERQWGFVQGYCAFFAHTSYGGGAMAMGDKRISKVALYIHGPGGYEGNREVLDLISDFAKTDVKCSKALKSYSTNTNAWKLASQAKENINSGLERLARGDIDGSKANLEDAKKLLEEIEKASGIGFETLLFPVIILILIIIVVTIIIRRRKPKK
;
A
#
# COMPACT_ATOMS: atom_id res chain seq x y z
N MET A 1 2.88 51.79 44.72
CA MET A 1 2.36 51.21 43.46
C MET A 1 0.95 51.75 43.25
N ASN A 2 0.68 52.45 42.15
CA ASN A 2 -0.57 53.18 41.96
C ASN A 2 -1.72 52.21 41.71
N ILE A 3 -2.74 52.22 42.58
CA ILE A 3 -3.90 51.31 42.55
C ILE A 3 -4.57 51.31 41.17
N LYS A 4 -4.57 52.45 40.47
CA LYS A 4 -5.12 52.56 39.10
C LYS A 4 -4.38 51.72 38.06
N GLY A 5 -3.07 51.54 38.21
CA GLY A 5 -2.27 50.71 37.30
C GLY A 5 -2.52 49.21 37.45
N PHE A 6 -2.81 48.77 38.69
CA PHE A 6 -3.12 47.36 38.95
C PHE A 6 -4.47 46.94 38.33
N PHE A 7 -5.50 47.79 38.43
CA PHE A 7 -6.79 47.52 37.81
C PHE A 7 -6.73 47.50 36.28
N ALA A 8 -5.93 48.36 35.66
CA ALA A 8 -5.76 48.37 34.21
C ALA A 8 -5.11 47.06 33.71
N ILE A 9 -4.08 46.57 34.41
CA ILE A 9 -3.40 45.32 34.05
C ILE A 9 -4.33 44.11 34.26
N ALA A 10 -5.06 44.06 35.38
CA ALA A 10 -6.01 42.99 35.65
C ALA A 10 -7.15 42.96 34.62
N PHE A 11 -7.63 44.12 34.18
CA PHE A 11 -8.66 44.23 33.15
C PHE A 11 -8.16 43.78 31.77
N ILE A 12 -6.92 44.13 31.39
CA ILE A 12 -6.29 43.67 30.14
C ILE A 12 -6.09 42.15 30.17
N LEU A 13 -5.61 41.60 31.28
CA LEU A 13 -5.45 40.14 31.44
C LEU A 13 -6.79 39.42 31.38
N TYR A 14 -7.84 39.97 32.01
CA TYR A 14 -9.19 39.43 31.93
C TYR A 14 -9.75 39.49 30.51
N LEU A 15 -9.51 40.58 29.76
CA LEU A 15 -9.86 40.70 28.34
C LEU A 15 -9.10 39.69 27.47
N LEU A 16 -7.81 39.45 27.73
CA LEU A 16 -7.02 38.43 27.03
C LEU A 16 -7.52 37.02 27.36
N LEU A 17 -7.91 36.75 28.60
CA LEU A 17 -8.53 35.50 29.01
C LEU A 17 -9.91 35.32 28.35
N LEU A 18 -10.70 36.40 28.25
CA LEU A 18 -11.97 36.40 27.53
C LEU A 18 -11.79 36.24 26.02
N LEU A 19 -10.70 36.73 25.43
CA LEU A 19 -10.36 36.52 24.03
C LEU A 19 -9.82 35.10 23.77
N GLN A 20 -9.14 34.48 24.74
CA GLN A 20 -8.75 33.06 24.67
C GLN A 20 -9.93 32.10 24.90
N THR A 21 -10.89 32.47 25.75
CA THR A 21 -12.09 31.67 26.02
C THR A 21 -13.23 31.90 25.03
N ASN A 22 -13.28 33.09 24.40
CA ASN A 22 -14.11 33.39 23.23
C ASN A 22 -13.34 33.35 21.91
N TYR A 23 -12.20 32.64 21.89
CA TYR A 23 -11.91 31.85 20.69
C TYR A 23 -13.06 30.87 20.61
N ILE A 24 -14.12 31.32 19.93
CA ILE A 24 -15.11 30.47 19.32
C ILE A 24 -14.27 29.30 18.81
N ARG A 25 -14.44 28.13 19.42
CA ARG A 25 -14.28 26.89 18.68
C ARG A 25 -15.20 27.12 17.50
N ILE A 26 -14.65 27.68 16.42
CA ILE A 26 -15.15 27.43 15.09
C ILE A 26 -15.06 25.93 15.11
N ASP A 27 -16.19 25.27 15.35
CA ASP A 27 -16.31 23.83 15.18
C ASP A 27 -15.47 23.54 13.96
N ALA A 28 -14.38 22.79 14.14
CA ALA A 28 -13.49 22.43 13.05
C ALA A 28 -14.41 21.90 11.96
N GLN A 29 -14.69 22.72 10.95
CA GLN A 29 -15.75 22.43 9.98
C GLN A 29 -15.30 21.15 9.33
N GLN A 30 -15.99 20.07 9.69
CA GLN A 30 -15.47 18.72 9.57
C GLN A 30 -15.03 18.50 8.13
N LYS A 31 -13.81 17.94 7.97
CA LYS A 31 -13.44 17.31 6.71
C LYS A 31 -14.60 16.40 6.29
N GLY A 32 -15.05 16.52 5.05
CA GLY A 32 -16.21 15.81 4.52
C GLY A 32 -15.92 15.26 3.13
N PHE A 33 -16.68 14.24 2.74
CA PHE A 33 -16.61 13.72 1.37
C PHE A 33 -17.73 14.27 0.51
N GLN A 34 -17.35 14.73 -0.67
CA GLN A 34 -18.27 14.97 -1.77
C GLN A 34 -18.10 13.86 -2.80
N ILE A 35 -19.20 13.19 -3.14
CA ILE A 35 -19.22 12.08 -4.09
C ILE A 35 -20.12 12.48 -5.26
N VAL A 36 -19.58 12.42 -6.47
CA VAL A 36 -20.30 12.77 -7.70
C VAL A 36 -20.11 11.65 -8.71
N GLU A 37 -21.20 11.14 -9.28
CA GLU A 37 -21.14 10.19 -10.38
C GLU A 37 -21.40 10.91 -11.70
N THR A 38 -20.43 10.89 -12.62
CA THR A 38 -20.50 11.60 -13.91
C THR A 38 -20.17 10.63 -15.04
N GLY A 39 -21.15 10.30 -15.89
CA GLY A 39 -20.93 9.41 -17.03
C GLY A 39 -20.31 8.07 -16.62
N ASN A 40 -19.05 7.85 -17.01
CA ASN A 40 -18.27 6.63 -16.72
C ASN A 40 -17.33 6.76 -15.50
N THR A 41 -17.40 7.85 -14.74
CA THR A 41 -16.53 8.08 -13.56
C THR A 41 -17.33 8.27 -12.29
N VAL A 42 -16.64 8.04 -11.18
CA VAL A 42 -17.02 8.38 -9.81
C VAL A 42 -15.92 9.28 -9.27
N GLU A 43 -16.31 10.48 -8.86
CA GLU A 43 -15.43 11.46 -8.23
C GLU A 43 -15.64 11.42 -6.72
N ILE A 44 -14.57 11.18 -5.96
CA ILE A 44 -14.58 11.19 -4.50
C ILE A 44 -13.60 12.28 -4.05
N ALA A 45 -14.15 13.42 -3.63
CA ALA A 45 -13.38 14.57 -3.17
C ALA A 45 -13.44 14.70 -1.65
N CYS A 46 -12.28 14.88 -1.02
CA CYS A 46 -12.18 15.26 0.38
C CYS A 46 -12.14 16.79 0.48
N MET A 47 -13.15 17.36 1.13
CA MET A 47 -13.33 18.79 1.33
C MET A 47 -12.99 19.18 2.76
N GLU A 48 -12.32 20.32 2.95
CA GLU A 48 -12.06 20.92 4.26
C GLU A 48 -12.34 22.42 4.18
N MET A 49 -13.27 22.93 5.00
CA MET A 49 -13.70 24.34 4.96
C MET A 49 -14.10 24.82 3.55
N GLY A 50 -14.75 23.95 2.77
CA GLY A 50 -15.17 24.24 1.40
C GLY A 50 -14.05 24.19 0.35
N LEU A 51 -12.81 23.88 0.75
CA LEU A 51 -11.67 23.71 -0.15
C LEU A 51 -11.41 22.22 -0.42
N GLU A 52 -11.21 21.86 -1.68
CA GLU A 52 -10.78 20.51 -2.06
C GLU A 52 -9.34 20.29 -1.59
N LYS A 53 -9.13 19.27 -0.74
CA LYS A 53 -7.79 18.84 -0.33
C LYS A 53 -7.22 17.85 -1.33
N PHE A 54 -8.01 16.85 -1.68
CA PHE A 54 -7.70 15.93 -2.74
C PHE A 54 -8.98 15.38 -3.35
N LYS A 55 -8.88 14.88 -4.59
CA LYS A 55 -9.96 14.21 -5.29
C LYS A 55 -9.43 13.00 -6.03
N ALA A 56 -10.08 11.85 -5.86
CA ALA A 56 -9.85 10.67 -6.67
C ALA A 56 -10.96 10.56 -7.72
N ILE A 57 -10.57 10.49 -8.99
CA ILE A 57 -11.47 10.26 -10.12
C ILE A 57 -11.27 8.81 -10.55
N ILE A 58 -12.32 8.00 -10.44
CA ILE A 58 -12.26 6.55 -10.63
C ILE A 58 -13.25 6.15 -11.72
N ASN A 59 -12.78 5.47 -12.76
CA ASN A 59 -13.65 4.89 -13.79
C ASN A 59 -14.55 3.81 -13.16
N LYS A 60 -15.76 3.62 -13.68
CA LYS A 60 -16.71 2.60 -13.18
C LYS A 60 -16.19 1.16 -13.29
N ASN A 61 -15.13 0.92 -14.06
CA ASN A 61 -14.40 -0.35 -14.14
C ASN A 61 -13.37 -0.54 -13.00
N GLY A 62 -13.20 0.45 -12.12
CA GLY A 62 -12.32 0.43 -10.97
C GLY A 62 -10.92 1.00 -11.18
N GLY A 63 -10.52 1.39 -12.39
CA GLY A 63 -9.24 2.09 -12.60
C GLY A 63 -9.34 3.55 -12.16
N ILE A 64 -8.32 4.06 -11.45
CA ILE A 64 -8.19 5.48 -11.14
C ILE A 64 -7.74 6.19 -12.41
N SER A 65 -8.55 7.10 -12.94
CA SER A 65 -8.12 7.95 -14.05
C SER A 65 -7.21 9.07 -13.58
N GLU A 66 -7.43 9.61 -12.38
CA GLU A 66 -6.67 10.75 -11.87
C GLU A 66 -6.80 10.89 -10.36
N ILE A 67 -5.74 11.34 -9.70
CA ILE A 67 -5.76 11.87 -8.34
C ILE A 67 -5.30 13.31 -8.42
N GLN A 68 -6.13 14.21 -7.91
CA GLN A 68 -5.81 15.62 -7.78
C GLN A 68 -5.48 15.96 -6.33
N ILE A 69 -4.46 16.80 -6.12
CA ILE A 69 -4.17 17.45 -4.83
C ILE A 69 -4.37 18.94 -5.03
N SER A 70 -5.29 19.54 -4.27
CA SER A 70 -5.69 20.94 -4.42
C SER A 70 -5.99 21.34 -5.88
N GLY A 71 -6.68 20.48 -6.63
CA GLY A 71 -7.02 20.68 -8.05
C GLY A 71 -5.89 20.44 -9.06
N VAL A 72 -4.66 20.10 -8.62
CA VAL A 72 -3.54 19.77 -9.51
C VAL A 72 -3.50 18.25 -9.74
N PRO A 73 -3.47 17.76 -10.99
CA PRO A 73 -3.47 16.32 -11.27
C PRO A 73 -2.11 15.69 -10.99
N TYR A 74 -1.99 14.95 -9.87
CA TYR A 74 -0.76 14.29 -9.44
C TYR A 74 -0.55 12.91 -10.05
N THR A 75 -1.61 12.29 -10.53
CA THR A 75 -1.56 11.02 -11.26
C THR A 75 -2.40 11.13 -12.51
N GLY A 76 -2.20 10.26 -13.50
CA GLY A 76 -3.11 10.23 -14.64
C GLY A 76 -3.54 8.83 -15.13
N ALA A 77 -3.12 7.80 -14.39
CA ALA A 77 -3.69 6.47 -14.42
C ALA A 77 -3.18 5.71 -13.21
N ALA A 78 -4.03 4.96 -12.52
CA ALA A 78 -3.60 3.94 -11.58
C ALA A 78 -4.58 2.77 -11.57
N GLY A 79 -4.07 1.57 -11.31
CA GLY A 79 -4.90 0.38 -11.26
C GLY A 79 -4.13 -0.85 -11.69
N THR A 80 -4.89 -1.83 -12.15
CA THR A 80 -4.34 -3.09 -12.63
C THR A 80 -3.90 -2.96 -14.09
N PHE A 81 -2.76 -3.56 -14.43
CA PHE A 81 -2.21 -3.58 -15.79
C PHE A 81 -1.87 -5.01 -16.18
N ILE A 82 -2.15 -5.32 -17.44
CA ILE A 82 -1.78 -6.57 -18.10
C ILE A 82 -1.06 -6.20 -19.41
N TRP A 83 0.25 -6.40 -19.54
CA TRP A 83 1.04 -5.75 -20.62
C TRP A 83 0.49 -5.90 -22.06
N ASN A 84 -0.10 -7.05 -22.40
CA ASN A 84 -0.68 -7.31 -23.73
C ASN A 84 -2.17 -6.92 -23.85
N LEU A 85 -2.86 -6.67 -22.74
CA LEU A 85 -4.22 -6.14 -22.69
C LEU A 85 -4.23 -4.67 -22.21
N TRP A 86 -3.05 -4.11 -21.95
CA TRP A 86 -2.82 -2.80 -21.38
C TRP A 86 -3.51 -2.56 -20.02
N ASP A 87 -4.09 -1.38 -19.79
CA ASP A 87 -4.46 -0.90 -18.46
C ASP A 87 -5.96 -0.97 -18.16
N GLN A 88 -6.29 -1.07 -16.87
CA GLN A 88 -7.67 -1.10 -16.38
C GLN A 88 -8.46 0.17 -16.71
N THR A 89 -7.85 1.35 -16.80
CA THR A 89 -8.57 2.60 -17.08
C THR A 89 -9.07 2.65 -18.53
N SER A 90 -8.28 2.18 -19.51
CA SER A 90 -8.56 2.32 -20.94
C SER A 90 -9.09 1.06 -21.62
N ASN A 91 -8.70 -0.13 -21.14
CA ASN A 91 -9.00 -1.40 -21.80
C ASN A 91 -9.82 -2.40 -20.95
N SER A 92 -10.56 -1.87 -19.97
CA SER A 92 -11.56 -2.63 -19.20
C SER A 92 -12.93 -1.94 -19.28
N ASN A 93 -14.00 -2.73 -19.31
CA ASN A 93 -15.38 -2.26 -19.25
C ASN A 93 -15.98 -2.54 -17.88
N PRO A 94 -16.85 -1.65 -17.35
CA PRO A 94 -17.63 -1.96 -16.16
C PRO A 94 -18.60 -3.10 -16.47
N ILE A 95 -18.71 -4.06 -15.55
CA ILE A 95 -19.67 -5.19 -15.67
C ILE A 95 -20.86 -5.06 -14.72
N ALA A 96 -20.77 -4.13 -13.76
CA ALA A 96 -21.84 -3.78 -12.84
C ALA A 96 -21.64 -2.32 -12.39
N SER A 97 -22.70 -1.70 -11.89
CA SER A 97 -22.60 -0.39 -11.25
C SER A 97 -21.71 -0.47 -10.00
N PRO A 98 -20.92 0.57 -9.70
CA PRO A 98 -20.14 0.61 -8.48
C PRO A 98 -21.06 0.66 -7.25
N VAL A 99 -20.58 0.13 -6.13
CA VAL A 99 -21.26 0.25 -4.82
C VAL A 99 -20.44 1.18 -3.95
N ILE A 100 -21.01 2.32 -3.57
CA ILE A 100 -20.31 3.39 -2.85
C ILE A 100 -21.04 3.69 -1.55
N GLU A 101 -20.32 3.71 -0.44
CA GLU A 101 -20.85 3.93 0.89
C GLU A 101 -20.00 4.99 1.61
N ASN A 102 -20.61 6.15 1.91
CA ASN A 102 -19.99 7.17 2.74
C ASN A 102 -20.23 6.85 4.21
N LYS A 103 -19.15 6.53 4.95
CA LYS A 103 -19.19 6.17 6.37
C LYS A 103 -18.87 7.35 7.30
N GLY A 104 -18.93 8.58 6.77
CA GLY A 104 -18.55 9.78 7.50
C GLY A 104 -17.04 9.97 7.45
N GLU A 105 -16.25 9.14 8.13
CA GLU A 105 -14.78 9.26 8.24
C GLU A 105 -14.01 8.72 7.04
N TYR A 106 -14.64 7.86 6.26
CA TYR A 106 -14.08 7.28 5.04
C TYR A 106 -15.19 6.93 4.04
N VAL A 107 -14.80 6.69 2.80
CA VAL A 107 -15.66 6.16 1.74
C VAL A 107 -15.20 4.77 1.38
N GLU A 108 -16.12 3.81 1.37
CA GLU A 108 -15.92 2.50 0.74
C GLU A 108 -16.51 2.52 -0.66
N ALA A 109 -15.72 2.11 -1.66
CA ALA A 109 -16.18 2.03 -3.03
C ALA A 109 -15.72 0.72 -3.67
N ARG A 110 -16.67 -0.01 -4.26
CA ARG A 110 -16.46 -1.33 -4.88
C ARG A 110 -16.78 -1.24 -6.35
N PHE A 111 -15.84 -1.68 -7.18
CA PHE A 111 -15.91 -1.59 -8.64
C PHE A 111 -15.70 -2.96 -9.28
N TYR A 112 -16.32 -3.14 -10.44
CA TYR A 112 -16.36 -4.41 -11.14
C TYR A 112 -16.04 -4.19 -12.61
N GLY A 113 -14.92 -4.74 -13.08
CA GLY A 113 -14.43 -4.59 -14.44
C GLY A 113 -14.15 -5.93 -15.12
N LYS A 114 -14.08 -5.89 -16.46
CA LYS A 114 -13.61 -6.98 -17.31
C LYS A 114 -12.76 -6.41 -18.44
N TYR A 115 -11.57 -6.96 -18.64
CA TYR A 115 -10.72 -6.58 -19.78
C TYR A 115 -11.39 -6.95 -21.10
N ARG A 116 -11.44 -6.01 -22.04
CA ARG A 116 -12.33 -6.08 -23.23
C ARG A 116 -12.17 -7.36 -24.04
N ASP A 117 -10.93 -7.77 -24.26
CA ASP A 117 -10.56 -8.85 -25.16
C ASP A 117 -10.07 -10.11 -24.41
N SER A 118 -10.55 -10.32 -23.18
CA SER A 118 -10.22 -11.50 -22.37
C SER A 118 -11.34 -11.88 -21.39
N GLU A 119 -11.32 -13.09 -20.85
CA GLU A 119 -12.13 -13.53 -19.71
C GLU A 119 -11.43 -13.24 -18.37
N ILE A 120 -10.69 -12.14 -18.29
CA ILE A 120 -10.09 -11.64 -17.05
C ILE A 120 -10.96 -10.55 -16.45
N TYR A 121 -11.42 -10.82 -15.23
CA TYR A 121 -12.27 -9.95 -14.44
C TYR A 121 -11.42 -9.28 -13.37
N VAL A 122 -11.76 -8.04 -13.04
CA VAL A 122 -11.08 -7.28 -12.00
C VAL A 122 -12.12 -6.70 -11.04
N ASN A 123 -12.01 -7.03 -9.77
CA ASN A 123 -12.83 -6.45 -8.71
C ASN A 123 -11.92 -5.61 -7.82
N THR A 124 -12.21 -4.32 -7.72
CA THR A 124 -11.37 -3.38 -6.97
C THR A 124 -12.18 -2.72 -5.86
N ASN A 125 -11.69 -2.84 -4.64
CA ASN A 125 -12.25 -2.22 -3.45
C ASN A 125 -11.32 -1.09 -2.99
N TYR A 126 -11.90 0.08 -2.77
CA TYR A 126 -11.25 1.26 -2.23
C TYR A 126 -11.81 1.59 -0.86
N THR A 127 -10.94 1.91 0.08
CA THR A 127 -11.30 2.57 1.34
C THR A 127 -10.52 3.88 1.42
N ILE A 128 -11.22 5.01 1.25
CA ILE A 128 -10.62 6.35 1.11
C ILE A 128 -10.88 7.14 2.39
N PHE A 129 -9.83 7.53 3.10
CA PHE A 129 -9.92 8.25 4.37
C PHE A 129 -9.64 9.74 4.22
N LYS A 130 -10.21 10.56 5.11
CA LYS A 130 -10.00 12.02 5.16
C LYS A 130 -8.55 12.43 5.41
N THR A 131 -7.74 11.50 5.90
CA THR A 131 -6.30 11.66 6.14
C THR A 131 -5.48 11.60 4.85
N GLY A 132 -6.08 11.23 3.71
CA GLY A 132 -5.38 11.03 2.43
C GLY A 132 -4.88 9.60 2.23
N LEU A 133 -5.10 8.71 3.19
CA LEU A 133 -4.81 7.29 3.05
C LEU A 133 -5.92 6.59 2.24
N ILE A 134 -5.51 5.83 1.23
CA ILE A 134 -6.38 5.06 0.34
C ILE A 134 -5.90 3.61 0.38
N PHE A 135 -6.68 2.71 1.01
CA PHE A 135 -6.42 1.28 0.90
C PHE A 135 -7.09 0.72 -0.34
N ILE A 136 -6.35 -0.12 -1.07
CA ILE A 136 -6.78 -0.67 -2.36
C ILE A 136 -6.57 -2.18 -2.33
N SER A 137 -7.65 -2.92 -2.55
CA SER A 137 -7.62 -4.37 -2.76
C SER A 137 -8.20 -4.68 -4.13
N SER A 138 -7.36 -5.12 -5.06
CA SER A 138 -7.77 -5.56 -6.39
C SER A 138 -7.62 -7.07 -6.51
N VAL A 139 -8.62 -7.73 -7.09
CA VAL A 139 -8.56 -9.16 -7.41
C VAL A 139 -8.76 -9.31 -8.90
N LEU A 140 -7.72 -9.75 -9.60
CA LEU A 140 -7.85 -10.27 -10.95
C LEU A 140 -8.22 -11.75 -10.89
N GLU A 141 -9.17 -12.17 -11.71
CA GLU A 141 -9.60 -13.55 -11.83
C GLU A 141 -9.78 -13.93 -13.30
N ALA A 142 -9.15 -15.03 -13.73
CA ALA A 142 -9.37 -15.59 -15.05
C ALA A 142 -10.55 -16.57 -14.99
N ARG A 143 -11.60 -16.33 -15.79
CA ARG A 143 -12.77 -17.23 -15.90
C ARG A 143 -12.66 -18.25 -17.03
N ARG A 144 -11.56 -18.19 -17.78
CA ARG A 144 -11.11 -19.15 -18.77
C ARG A 144 -9.59 -19.16 -18.77
N ASP A 145 -8.97 -20.18 -19.37
CA ASP A 145 -7.54 -20.16 -19.63
C ASP A 145 -7.15 -18.99 -20.54
N GLU A 146 -6.16 -18.21 -20.09
CA GLU A 146 -5.66 -16.98 -20.70
C GLU A 146 -4.14 -17.11 -20.92
N PRO A 147 -3.71 -17.81 -21.99
CA PRO A 147 -2.31 -18.15 -22.21
C PRO A 147 -1.44 -16.96 -22.66
N THR A 148 -2.07 -15.85 -23.07
CA THR A 148 -1.40 -14.70 -23.68
C THR A 148 -0.98 -13.64 -22.67
N VAL A 149 -1.39 -13.76 -21.40
CA VAL A 149 -1.04 -12.79 -20.35
C VAL A 149 0.48 -12.75 -20.21
N MET A 150 1.08 -11.58 -20.51
CA MET A 150 2.54 -11.45 -20.49
C MET A 150 3.08 -11.06 -19.11
N GLN A 151 2.43 -10.10 -18.47
CA GLN A 151 2.79 -9.61 -17.15
C GLN A 151 1.56 -8.99 -16.51
N THR A 152 1.37 -9.20 -15.21
CA THR A 152 0.34 -8.51 -14.43
C THR A 152 0.97 -7.67 -13.32
N ALA A 153 0.48 -6.45 -13.13
CA ALA A 153 0.97 -5.53 -12.10
C ALA A 153 -0.13 -4.59 -11.63
N TRP A 154 0.11 -3.96 -10.48
CA TRP A 154 -0.61 -2.76 -10.09
C TRP A 154 0.32 -1.56 -10.27
N MET A 155 -0.09 -0.60 -11.11
CA MET A 155 0.74 0.51 -11.54
C MET A 155 0.09 1.86 -11.23
N ILE A 156 0.92 2.88 -11.05
CA ILE A 156 0.53 4.27 -10.93
C ILE A 156 1.42 5.13 -11.85
N TYR A 157 0.80 6.04 -12.58
CA TYR A 157 1.45 6.95 -13.51
C TYR A 157 1.44 8.38 -12.97
N PHE A 158 2.58 9.03 -13.08
CA PHE A 158 2.82 10.40 -12.63
C PHE A 158 3.15 11.30 -13.83
N PRO A 159 2.58 12.51 -13.89
CA PRO A 159 2.78 13.44 -14.99
C PRO A 159 4.18 14.06 -14.94
N THR A 160 4.83 14.07 -16.10
CA THR A 160 6.17 14.63 -16.25
C THR A 160 6.20 16.13 -16.01
N SER A 161 5.10 16.84 -16.32
CA SER A 161 4.96 18.28 -16.05
C SER A 161 5.09 18.65 -14.57
N ILE A 162 4.82 17.72 -13.66
CA ILE A 162 4.94 17.94 -12.22
C ILE A 162 6.31 17.48 -11.71
N PHE A 163 6.80 16.35 -12.20
CA PHE A 163 7.95 15.64 -11.60
C PHE A 163 9.24 15.67 -12.43
N VAL A 164 9.27 16.38 -13.56
CA VAL A 164 10.51 16.53 -14.33
C VAL A 164 11.59 17.20 -13.47
N ASN A 165 12.81 16.67 -13.51
CA ASN A 165 13.93 17.14 -12.68
C ASN A 165 13.73 16.99 -11.15
N GLU A 166 12.70 16.26 -10.73
CA GLU A 166 12.47 15.91 -9.33
C GLU A 166 13.09 14.56 -8.99
N LYS A 167 12.80 14.07 -7.79
CA LYS A 167 13.26 12.79 -7.27
C LYS A 167 12.07 11.91 -6.90
N ALA A 168 12.25 10.61 -7.02
CA ALA A 168 11.44 9.62 -6.33
C ALA A 168 12.27 8.97 -5.22
N TYR A 169 11.61 8.49 -4.17
CA TYR A 169 12.28 7.78 -3.07
C TYR A 169 11.75 6.36 -2.98
N VAL A 170 12.65 5.38 -2.82
CA VAL A 170 12.28 3.96 -2.74
C VAL A 170 12.78 3.39 -1.42
N ARG A 171 11.88 2.79 -0.65
CA ARG A 171 12.19 2.18 0.65
C ARG A 171 12.35 0.67 0.54
N PHE A 172 13.50 0.21 0.99
CA PHE A 172 13.84 -1.18 1.24
C PHE A 172 13.71 -1.49 2.73
N GLU A 173 14.16 -2.65 3.20
CA GLU A 173 14.01 -3.01 4.62
C GLU A 173 14.68 -2.01 5.57
N ASN A 174 15.93 -1.63 5.32
CA ASN A 174 16.69 -0.71 6.20
C ASN A 174 17.30 0.50 5.47
N GLU A 175 17.01 0.66 4.19
CA GLU A 175 17.53 1.73 3.35
C GLU A 175 16.39 2.51 2.66
N VAL A 176 16.61 3.80 2.42
CA VAL A 176 15.86 4.62 1.46
C VAL A 176 16.84 5.03 0.37
N ARG A 177 16.47 4.78 -0.89
CA ARG A 177 17.24 5.25 -2.05
C ARG A 177 16.53 6.39 -2.74
N GLU A 178 17.29 7.42 -3.04
CA GLU A 178 16.86 8.51 -3.90
C GLU A 178 17.10 8.15 -5.37
N ILE A 179 16.10 8.37 -6.21
CA ILE A 179 16.14 8.13 -7.65
C ILE A 179 15.88 9.46 -8.35
N ALA A 180 16.88 9.96 -9.07
CA ALA A 180 16.70 11.15 -9.90
C ALA A 180 15.79 10.82 -11.10
N LEU A 181 14.77 11.67 -11.33
CA LEU A 181 13.87 11.54 -12.47
C LEU A 181 14.47 12.29 -13.66
N PRO A 182 14.75 11.61 -14.79
CA PRO A 182 15.55 12.19 -15.86
C PRO A 182 14.81 13.28 -16.62
N VAL A 183 15.51 14.35 -16.97
CA VAL A 183 14.93 15.42 -17.79
C VAL A 183 14.66 14.93 -19.21
N GLU A 184 15.65 14.27 -19.82
CA GLU A 184 15.55 13.69 -21.16
C GLU A 184 14.80 12.37 -21.12
N VAL A 185 14.11 12.05 -22.24
CA VAL A 185 13.46 10.76 -22.41
C VAL A 185 14.52 9.67 -22.40
N THR A 186 14.40 8.74 -21.47
CA THR A 186 15.28 7.57 -21.38
C THR A 186 14.53 6.30 -21.76
N ARG A 187 15.28 5.26 -22.14
CA ARG A 187 14.69 3.94 -22.39
C ARG A 187 14.85 3.06 -21.16
N GLY A 188 13.75 2.78 -20.48
CA GLY A 188 13.65 1.69 -19.51
C GLY A 188 13.44 2.13 -18.06
N SER A 189 13.85 1.25 -17.15
CA SER A 189 13.67 1.40 -15.71
C SER A 189 14.77 2.29 -15.10
N PHE A 190 14.39 3.29 -14.30
CA PHE A 190 15.31 3.97 -13.37
C PHE A 190 15.69 3.05 -12.22
N TYR A 191 14.76 2.16 -11.88
CA TYR A 191 14.92 1.17 -10.85
C TYR A 191 14.11 -0.06 -11.21
N GLU A 192 14.75 -1.23 -11.12
CA GLU A 192 14.10 -2.53 -11.20
C GLU A 192 14.68 -3.40 -10.11
N GLY A 193 13.81 -3.89 -9.23
CA GLY A 193 14.24 -4.71 -8.11
C GLY A 193 13.30 -5.86 -7.85
N ARG A 194 13.88 -7.01 -7.51
CA ARG A 194 13.18 -8.16 -6.94
C ARG A 194 13.18 -8.11 -5.41
N ASP A 195 13.94 -7.20 -4.82
CA ASP A 195 13.95 -6.97 -3.38
C ASP A 195 12.58 -6.46 -2.92
N ILE A 196 12.26 -6.73 -1.64
CA ILE A 196 11.02 -6.26 -1.02
C ILE A 196 11.08 -4.74 -0.91
N VAL A 197 10.37 -4.06 -1.80
CA VAL A 197 10.09 -2.63 -1.70
C VAL A 197 8.83 -2.43 -0.89
N TYR A 198 8.93 -1.59 0.14
CA TYR A 198 7.81 -1.25 1.01
C TYR A 198 7.00 -0.11 0.44
N TRP A 199 7.67 0.90 -0.12
CA TRP A 199 7.00 2.01 -0.77
C TRP A 199 7.89 2.73 -1.77
N VAL A 200 7.22 3.44 -2.69
CA VAL A 200 7.80 4.38 -3.64
C VAL A 200 7.09 5.71 -3.43
N ASP A 201 7.84 6.77 -3.13
CA ASP A 201 7.31 8.10 -2.86
C ASP A 201 7.62 9.07 -4.00
N PHE A 202 6.58 9.76 -4.47
CA PHE A 202 6.64 10.87 -5.40
C PHE A 202 6.11 12.11 -4.68
N SER A 203 7.01 12.81 -4.01
CA SER A 203 6.66 14.01 -3.25
C SER A 203 7.49 15.23 -3.64
N LYS A 204 6.86 16.38 -3.45
CA LYS A 204 7.47 17.70 -3.41
C LYS A 204 7.58 18.15 -1.95
N PRO A 205 8.31 19.24 -1.66
CA PRO A 205 8.42 19.76 -0.29
C PRO A 205 7.07 20.04 0.40
N THR A 206 6.02 20.33 -0.37
CA THR A 206 4.70 20.75 0.15
C THR A 206 3.64 19.66 0.16
N GLU A 207 3.77 18.63 -0.67
CA GLU A 207 2.75 17.60 -0.86
C GLU A 207 3.30 16.43 -1.69
N GLY A 208 2.64 15.28 -1.65
CA GLY A 208 3.04 14.14 -2.46
C GLY A 208 2.09 12.96 -2.40
N ILE A 209 2.45 11.92 -3.14
CA ILE A 209 1.78 10.62 -3.10
C ILE A 209 2.83 9.55 -2.87
N THR A 210 2.65 8.77 -1.81
CA THR A 210 3.42 7.54 -1.59
C THR A 210 2.60 6.33 -2.03
N PHE A 211 3.20 5.48 -2.86
CA PHE A 211 2.66 4.19 -3.27
C PHE A 211 3.27 3.06 -2.44
N ILE A 212 2.44 2.36 -1.67
CA ILE A 212 2.87 1.46 -0.60
C ILE A 212 2.43 0.03 -0.93
N ASN A 213 3.35 -0.93 -0.79
CA ASN A 213 3.05 -2.35 -0.88
C ASN A 213 2.47 -2.84 0.45
N MET A 214 1.22 -3.30 0.45
CA MET A 214 0.52 -3.77 1.65
C MET A 214 0.65 -5.28 1.88
N ALA A 215 1.43 -5.97 1.06
CA ALA A 215 1.77 -7.38 1.25
C ALA A 215 3.25 -7.66 0.89
N PRO A 216 4.21 -6.94 1.49
CA PRO A 216 5.63 -7.08 1.16
C PRO A 216 6.11 -8.51 1.44
N GLY A 217 6.66 -9.17 0.42
CA GLY A 217 7.15 -10.55 0.53
C GLY A 217 6.06 -11.63 0.64
N SER A 218 4.81 -11.32 0.25
CA SER A 218 3.85 -12.37 -0.08
C SER A 218 4.23 -13.05 -1.38
N GLU A 219 3.75 -14.28 -1.58
CA GLU A 219 3.93 -15.04 -2.83
C GLU A 219 3.21 -14.38 -4.02
N ASP A 220 2.38 -13.36 -3.76
CA ASP A 220 1.62 -12.65 -4.78
C ASP A 220 2.48 -11.66 -5.57
N TRP A 221 3.63 -11.23 -5.06
CA TRP A 221 4.45 -10.19 -5.70
C TRP A 221 5.80 -10.72 -6.18
N TYR A 222 6.16 -10.36 -7.41
CA TYR A 222 7.43 -10.69 -8.05
C TYR A 222 8.49 -9.59 -7.86
N GLY A 223 8.11 -8.32 -7.95
CA GLY A 223 9.08 -7.22 -7.87
C GLY A 223 8.45 -5.84 -8.04
N THR A 224 9.32 -4.83 -8.01
CA THR A 224 8.95 -3.42 -8.13
C THR A 224 9.77 -2.75 -9.22
N THR A 225 9.19 -1.78 -9.90
CA THR A 225 9.91 -1.02 -10.90
C THR A 225 9.45 0.44 -10.93
N VAL A 226 10.40 1.33 -11.22
CA VAL A 226 10.14 2.74 -11.54
C VAL A 226 10.72 3.01 -12.93
N ARG A 227 9.91 3.52 -13.87
CA ARG A 227 10.28 3.64 -15.30
C ARG A 227 9.96 4.98 -15.93
N ASP A 228 10.65 5.22 -17.06
CA ASP A 228 10.28 6.20 -18.08
C ASP A 228 9.44 5.55 -19.19
N GLU A 229 8.19 5.96 -19.28
CA GLU A 229 7.24 5.55 -20.30
C GLU A 229 7.07 6.65 -21.39
N ARG A 230 7.74 7.81 -21.28
CA ARG A 230 7.66 8.88 -22.31
C ARG A 230 8.09 8.42 -23.70
N GLN A 231 9.00 7.45 -23.76
CA GLN A 231 9.47 6.86 -25.03
C GLN A 231 8.34 6.24 -25.87
N TRP A 232 7.23 5.87 -25.24
CA TRP A 232 6.05 5.30 -25.89
C TRP A 232 4.95 6.34 -26.16
N GLY A 233 5.26 7.63 -25.98
CA GLY A 233 4.33 8.73 -26.21
C GLY A 233 3.40 9.03 -25.04
N PHE A 234 3.62 8.43 -23.86
CA PHE A 234 2.80 8.73 -22.68
C PHE A 234 3.16 10.09 -22.08
N VAL A 235 2.17 10.99 -22.05
CA VAL A 235 2.26 12.31 -21.39
C VAL A 235 2.52 12.14 -19.89
N GLN A 236 1.94 11.09 -19.30
CA GLN A 236 2.23 10.62 -17.96
C GLN A 236 3.43 9.70 -18.03
N GLY A 237 4.60 10.31 -18.01
CA GLY A 237 5.81 9.65 -18.44
C GLY A 237 6.55 8.88 -17.36
N TYR A 238 6.29 9.12 -16.07
CA TYR A 238 6.89 8.33 -15.01
C TYR A 238 5.87 7.35 -14.47
N CYS A 239 6.30 6.11 -14.23
CA CYS A 239 5.44 5.12 -13.61
C CYS A 239 6.18 4.38 -12.49
N ALA A 240 5.41 3.96 -11.49
CA ALA A 240 5.85 2.99 -10.49
C ALA A 240 4.86 1.84 -10.44
N PHE A 241 5.36 0.61 -10.26
CA PHE A 241 4.48 -0.55 -10.16
C PHE A 241 5.04 -1.67 -9.29
N PHE A 242 4.11 -2.41 -8.69
CA PHE A 242 4.36 -3.72 -8.09
C PHE A 242 3.86 -4.80 -9.05
N ALA A 243 4.72 -5.72 -9.47
CA ALA A 243 4.40 -6.77 -10.43
C ALA A 243 4.07 -8.07 -9.72
N HIS A 244 3.04 -8.78 -10.18
CA HIS A 244 2.72 -10.15 -9.74
C HIS A 244 3.57 -11.20 -10.46
N THR A 245 4.00 -10.91 -11.70
CA THR A 245 4.78 -11.83 -12.51
C THR A 245 5.96 -11.12 -13.17
N SER A 246 6.98 -11.89 -13.54
CA SER A 246 8.03 -11.41 -14.44
C SER A 246 7.48 -11.13 -15.84
N TYR A 247 8.14 -10.28 -16.60
CA TYR A 247 7.81 -10.03 -18.00
C TYR A 247 7.86 -11.33 -18.82
N GLY A 248 6.78 -11.64 -19.56
CA GLY A 248 6.64 -12.85 -20.39
C GLY A 248 6.23 -14.12 -19.63
N GLY A 249 5.97 -14.04 -18.31
CA GLY A 249 5.64 -15.18 -17.45
C GLY A 249 4.20 -15.17 -16.90
N GLY A 250 3.23 -14.59 -17.63
CA GLY A 250 1.97 -14.14 -17.04
C GLY A 250 0.73 -15.02 -17.24
N ALA A 251 0.78 -16.14 -17.97
CA ALA A 251 -0.41 -16.94 -18.29
C ALA A 251 -1.27 -17.25 -17.04
N MET A 252 -2.59 -17.21 -17.20
CA MET A 252 -3.55 -17.49 -16.12
C MET A 252 -4.45 -18.65 -16.52
N ALA A 253 -4.50 -19.70 -15.72
CA ALA A 253 -5.46 -20.78 -15.90
C ALA A 253 -6.86 -20.36 -15.41
N MET A 254 -7.90 -21.06 -15.85
CA MET A 254 -9.25 -20.87 -15.33
C MET A 254 -9.27 -21.01 -13.80
N GLY A 255 -9.80 -20.00 -13.11
CA GLY A 255 -9.89 -19.94 -11.66
C GLY A 255 -8.67 -19.29 -10.99
N ASP A 256 -7.59 -19.03 -11.72
CA ASP A 256 -6.42 -18.34 -11.17
C ASP A 256 -6.78 -16.93 -10.72
N LYS A 257 -6.21 -16.54 -9.57
CA LYS A 257 -6.40 -15.24 -8.96
C LYS A 257 -5.07 -14.55 -8.72
N ARG A 258 -5.01 -13.25 -9.02
CA ARG A 258 -3.92 -12.36 -8.60
C ARG A 258 -4.50 -11.29 -7.71
N ILE A 259 -4.02 -11.21 -6.47
CA ILE A 259 -4.54 -10.30 -5.46
C ILE A 259 -3.53 -9.19 -5.24
N SER A 260 -3.87 -7.97 -5.62
CA SER A 260 -3.10 -6.77 -5.31
C SER A 260 -3.62 -6.14 -4.03
N LYS A 261 -2.78 -6.01 -3.01
CA LYS A 261 -3.03 -5.15 -1.85
C LYS A 261 -2.00 -4.04 -1.82
N VAL A 262 -2.46 -2.81 -2.01
CA VAL A 262 -1.61 -1.62 -2.01
C VAL A 262 -2.29 -0.49 -1.24
N ALA A 263 -1.52 0.52 -0.86
CA ALA A 263 -2.06 1.76 -0.35
C ALA A 263 -1.47 2.95 -1.11
N LEU A 264 -2.26 4.01 -1.24
CA LEU A 264 -1.77 5.32 -1.64
C LEU A 264 -1.90 6.24 -0.43
N TYR A 265 -0.84 6.98 -0.11
CA TYR A 265 -0.89 8.01 0.91
C TYR A 265 -0.69 9.38 0.26
N ILE A 266 -1.78 10.13 0.14
CA ILE A 266 -1.78 11.53 -0.29
C ILE A 266 -1.42 12.36 0.93
N HIS A 267 -0.27 13.00 0.92
CA HIS A 267 0.30 13.65 2.11
C HIS A 267 0.73 15.09 1.84
N GLY A 268 0.90 15.83 2.94
CA GLY A 268 1.20 17.25 2.95
C GLY A 268 2.69 17.56 3.07
N PRO A 269 3.06 18.71 3.66
CA PRO A 269 4.44 19.18 3.69
C PRO A 269 5.42 18.23 4.38
N GLY A 270 6.69 18.29 3.94
CA GLY A 270 7.79 17.52 4.51
C GLY A 270 8.23 16.31 3.66
N GLY A 271 7.57 16.06 2.52
CA GLY A 271 7.89 14.93 1.65
C GLY A 271 7.88 13.59 2.38
N TYR A 272 8.68 12.62 1.94
CA TYR A 272 8.75 11.33 2.63
C TYR A 272 9.33 11.42 4.06
N GLU A 273 10.22 12.39 4.35
CA GLU A 273 10.86 12.51 5.67
C GLU A 273 9.89 12.99 6.75
N GLY A 274 9.12 14.04 6.44
CA GLY A 274 8.09 14.56 7.35
C GLY A 274 6.96 13.57 7.62
N ASN A 275 6.73 12.65 6.68
CA ASN A 275 5.69 11.63 6.76
C ASN A 275 6.22 10.24 7.14
N ARG A 276 7.53 10.12 7.41
CA ARG A 276 8.23 8.84 7.57
C ARG A 276 7.61 7.96 8.65
N GLU A 277 7.20 8.53 9.76
CA GLU A 277 6.58 7.79 10.86
C GLU A 277 5.33 7.02 10.41
N VAL A 278 4.44 7.68 9.66
CA VAL A 278 3.23 7.06 9.11
C VAL A 278 3.60 6.01 8.07
N LEU A 279 4.55 6.31 7.18
CA LEU A 279 5.00 5.39 6.13
C LEU A 279 5.64 4.11 6.70
N ASP A 280 6.52 4.25 7.69
CA ASP A 280 7.17 3.14 8.37
C ASP A 280 6.13 2.32 9.16
N LEU A 281 5.15 2.98 9.80
CA LEU A 281 4.08 2.30 10.52
C LEU A 281 3.18 1.47 9.58
N ILE A 282 2.76 2.02 8.44
CA ILE A 282 1.99 1.27 7.42
C ILE A 282 2.80 0.07 6.92
N SER A 283 4.09 0.28 6.65
CA SER A 283 5.00 -0.78 6.18
C SER A 283 5.13 -1.91 7.20
N ASP A 284 5.24 -1.57 8.49
CA ASP A 284 5.33 -2.56 9.55
C ASP A 284 4.03 -3.33 9.77
N PHE A 285 2.87 -2.67 9.64
CA PHE A 285 1.59 -3.39 9.58
C PHE A 285 1.56 -4.37 8.41
N ALA A 286 1.96 -3.94 7.21
CA ALA A 286 1.98 -4.78 6.03
C ALA A 286 2.89 -6.02 6.21
N LYS A 287 4.09 -5.83 6.79
CA LYS A 287 5.01 -6.94 7.16
C LYS A 287 4.36 -7.90 8.16
N THR A 288 3.78 -7.35 9.21
CA THR A 288 3.15 -8.13 10.29
C THR A 288 1.94 -8.90 9.76
N ASP A 289 1.20 -8.32 8.81
CA ASP A 289 0.04 -8.95 8.18
C ASP A 289 0.39 -10.19 7.36
N VAL A 290 1.50 -10.11 6.63
CA VAL A 290 2.05 -11.26 5.90
C VAL A 290 2.46 -12.37 6.87
N LYS A 291 3.08 -12.03 8.01
CA LYS A 291 3.41 -13.01 9.06
C LYS A 291 2.15 -13.65 9.67
N CYS A 292 1.15 -12.86 10.02
CA CYS A 292 -0.14 -13.35 10.53
C CYS A 292 -0.83 -14.30 9.54
N SER A 293 -0.87 -13.93 8.26
CA SER A 293 -1.50 -14.74 7.22
C SER A 293 -0.78 -16.08 7.03
N LYS A 294 0.57 -16.09 7.08
CA LYS A 294 1.36 -17.32 7.07
C LYS A 294 1.09 -18.17 8.32
N ALA A 295 1.06 -17.56 9.51
CA ALA A 295 0.78 -18.27 10.76
C ALA A 295 -0.63 -18.90 10.75
N LEU A 296 -1.66 -18.19 10.29
CA LEU A 296 -3.03 -18.71 10.17
C LEU A 296 -3.12 -19.94 9.28
N LYS A 297 -2.34 -19.97 8.19
CA LYS A 297 -2.26 -21.12 7.27
C LYS A 297 -1.50 -22.28 7.92
N SER A 298 -0.31 -22.02 8.45
CA SER A 298 0.59 -23.04 9.02
C SER A 298 0.03 -23.71 10.28
N TYR A 299 -0.73 -22.97 11.10
CA TYR A 299 -1.27 -23.46 12.37
C TYR A 299 -2.77 -23.76 12.30
N SER A 300 -3.34 -23.97 11.12
CA SER A 300 -4.78 -24.27 10.91
C SER A 300 -5.32 -25.43 11.76
N THR A 301 -4.47 -26.36 12.19
CA THR A 301 -4.81 -27.50 13.05
C THR A 301 -4.47 -27.31 14.53
N ASN A 302 -3.71 -26.28 14.90
CA ASN A 302 -3.39 -25.93 16.28
C ASN A 302 -4.31 -24.78 16.73
N THR A 303 -5.40 -25.12 17.41
CA THR A 303 -6.46 -24.17 17.81
C THR A 303 -5.93 -22.96 18.59
N ASN A 304 -4.95 -23.15 19.48
CA ASN A 304 -4.41 -22.06 20.30
C ASN A 304 -3.56 -21.09 19.46
N ALA A 305 -2.61 -21.62 18.69
CA ALA A 305 -1.75 -20.80 17.81
C ALA A 305 -2.58 -20.09 16.73
N TRP A 306 -3.58 -20.77 16.17
CA TRP A 306 -4.52 -20.18 15.23
C TRP A 306 -5.30 -19.02 15.86
N LYS A 307 -5.82 -19.20 17.08
CA LYS A 307 -6.56 -18.14 17.79
C LYS A 307 -5.69 -16.91 18.04
N LEU A 308 -4.44 -17.10 18.47
CA LEU A 308 -3.50 -15.99 18.66
C LEU A 308 -3.21 -15.28 17.33
N ALA A 309 -3.03 -16.02 16.24
CA ALA A 309 -2.81 -15.44 14.91
C ALA A 309 -4.03 -14.65 14.42
N SER A 310 -5.24 -15.14 14.69
CA SER A 310 -6.50 -14.44 14.40
C SER A 310 -6.63 -13.15 15.21
N GLN A 311 -6.30 -13.18 16.50
CA GLN A 311 -6.28 -11.98 17.35
C GLN A 311 -5.23 -10.96 16.88
N ALA A 312 -4.04 -11.43 16.49
CA ALA A 312 -3.02 -10.55 15.91
C ALA A 312 -3.50 -9.89 14.62
N LYS A 313 -4.22 -10.64 13.77
CA LYS A 313 -4.85 -10.11 12.55
C LYS A 313 -5.95 -9.07 12.85
N GLU A 314 -6.75 -9.29 13.89
CA GLU A 314 -7.74 -8.30 14.36
C GLU A 314 -7.06 -7.01 14.85
N ASN A 315 -5.99 -7.13 15.64
CA ASN A 315 -5.19 -5.98 16.10
C ASN A 315 -4.58 -5.21 14.93
N ILE A 316 -4.08 -5.88 13.89
CA ILE A 316 -3.59 -5.24 12.66
C ILE A 316 -4.71 -4.45 11.98
N ASN A 317 -5.87 -5.05 11.75
CA ASN A 317 -7.00 -4.38 11.10
C ASN A 317 -7.45 -3.15 11.90
N SER A 318 -7.59 -3.30 13.22
CA SER A 318 -7.96 -2.18 14.11
C SER A 318 -6.87 -1.10 14.14
N GLY A 319 -5.59 -1.49 14.12
CA GLY A 319 -4.46 -0.57 14.12
C GLY A 319 -4.39 0.26 12.82
N LEU A 320 -4.60 -0.38 11.67
CA LEU A 320 -4.69 0.31 10.38
C LEU A 320 -5.89 1.28 10.33
N GLU A 321 -7.04 0.89 10.88
CA GLU A 321 -8.21 1.76 10.97
C GLU A 321 -7.95 3.00 11.86
N ARG A 322 -7.28 2.82 13.00
CA ARG A 322 -6.84 3.92 13.87
C ARG A 322 -5.88 4.86 13.15
N LEU A 323 -4.88 4.30 12.47
CA LEU A 323 -3.91 5.09 11.70
C LEU A 323 -4.61 5.92 10.62
N ALA A 324 -5.54 5.30 9.91
CA ALA A 324 -6.29 5.94 8.84
C ALA A 324 -7.20 7.08 9.36
N ARG A 325 -7.51 7.09 10.67
CA ARG A 325 -8.21 8.18 11.38
C ARG A 325 -7.27 9.18 12.07
N GLY A 326 -5.96 9.01 11.95
CA GLY A 326 -4.94 9.89 12.55
C GLY A 326 -4.55 9.55 13.99
N ASP A 327 -5.05 8.44 14.56
CA ASP A 327 -4.64 7.94 15.87
C ASP A 327 -3.35 7.11 15.74
N ILE A 328 -2.22 7.81 15.62
CA ILE A 328 -0.89 7.19 15.43
C ILE A 328 -0.49 6.38 16.67
N ASP A 329 -0.71 6.90 17.88
CA ASP A 329 -0.29 6.24 19.11
C ASP A 329 -1.12 4.98 19.40
N GLY A 330 -2.44 5.05 19.26
CA GLY A 330 -3.30 3.87 19.38
C GLY A 330 -3.03 2.85 18.28
N SER A 331 -2.67 3.31 17.08
CA SER A 331 -2.23 2.42 16.00
C SER A 331 -0.94 1.68 16.36
N LYS A 332 0.09 2.37 16.85
CA LYS A 332 1.34 1.74 17.33
C LYS A 332 1.08 0.72 18.43
N ALA A 333 0.22 1.05 19.41
CA ALA A 333 -0.13 0.13 20.49
C ALA A 333 -0.70 -1.19 19.94
N ASN A 334 -1.64 -1.10 18.99
CA ASN A 334 -2.21 -2.27 18.32
C ASN A 334 -1.16 -3.07 17.52
N LEU A 335 -0.23 -2.41 16.84
CA LEU A 335 0.85 -3.08 16.12
C LEU A 335 1.76 -3.86 17.08
N GLU A 336 2.16 -3.24 18.19
CA GLU A 336 3.02 -3.88 19.18
C GLU A 336 2.32 -5.07 19.85
N ASP A 337 1.02 -4.98 20.12
CA ASP A 337 0.25 -6.11 20.64
C ASP A 337 0.11 -7.24 19.61
N ALA A 338 -0.07 -6.91 18.32
CA ALA A 338 -0.04 -7.92 17.26
C ALA A 338 1.32 -8.63 17.16
N LYS A 339 2.44 -7.90 17.26
CA LYS A 339 3.80 -8.46 17.27
C LYS A 339 4.01 -9.38 18.47
N LYS A 340 3.59 -8.98 19.68
CA LYS A 340 3.68 -9.83 20.89
C LYS A 340 2.93 -11.15 20.73
N LEU A 341 1.71 -11.12 20.18
CA LEU A 341 0.93 -12.33 19.92
C LEU A 341 1.64 -13.27 18.93
N LEU A 342 2.27 -12.72 17.89
CA LEU A 342 3.08 -13.52 16.96
C LEU A 342 4.32 -14.12 17.64
N GLU A 343 5.02 -13.37 18.49
CA GLU A 343 6.14 -13.90 19.26
C GLU A 343 5.72 -15.03 20.22
N GLU A 344 4.55 -14.92 20.83
CA GLU A 344 3.99 -15.99 21.69
C GLU A 344 3.75 -17.27 20.88
N ILE A 345 3.25 -17.14 19.65
CA ILE A 345 3.11 -18.28 18.74
C ILE A 345 4.47 -18.88 18.42
N GLU A 346 5.47 -18.07 18.06
CA GLU A 346 6.82 -18.57 17.74
C GLU A 346 7.47 -19.31 18.92
N LYS A 347 7.31 -18.76 20.14
CA LYS A 347 7.79 -19.37 21.40
C LYS A 347 7.07 -20.67 21.72
N ALA A 348 5.74 -20.71 21.57
CA ALA A 348 4.92 -21.90 21.87
C ALA A 348 5.06 -23.01 20.81
N SER A 349 5.34 -22.63 19.56
CA SER A 349 5.48 -23.54 18.43
C SER A 349 6.87 -24.16 18.34
N GLY A 350 7.82 -23.74 19.18
CA GLY A 350 9.16 -24.32 19.24
C GLY A 350 9.94 -24.19 17.92
N ILE A 351 9.67 -23.17 17.10
CA ILE A 351 10.29 -23.01 15.75
C ILE A 351 11.82 -22.94 15.83
N GLY A 352 12.41 -22.62 16.99
CA GLY A 352 13.85 -22.77 17.22
C GLY A 352 14.38 -24.23 17.13
N PHE A 353 13.53 -25.25 17.19
CA PHE A 353 13.93 -26.66 17.17
C PHE A 353 14.02 -27.25 15.76
N GLU A 354 13.20 -26.79 14.81
CA GLU A 354 13.24 -27.29 13.41
C GLU A 354 14.44 -26.75 12.63
N THR A 355 14.84 -25.49 12.83
CA THR A 355 16.08 -24.91 12.26
C THR A 355 17.35 -25.54 12.83
N LEU A 356 17.30 -26.12 14.04
CA LEU A 356 18.41 -26.87 14.66
C LEU A 356 18.44 -28.34 14.24
N LEU A 357 17.30 -28.96 13.93
CA LEU A 357 17.24 -30.36 13.50
C LEU A 357 17.73 -30.57 12.06
N PHE A 358 17.46 -29.64 11.14
CA PHE A 358 17.86 -29.80 9.74
C PHE A 358 19.38 -29.95 9.53
N PRO A 359 20.25 -29.12 10.15
CA PRO A 359 21.70 -29.30 10.11
C PRO A 359 22.15 -30.61 10.76
N VAL A 360 21.50 -31.03 11.85
CA VAL A 360 21.83 -32.26 12.57
C VAL A 360 21.47 -33.50 11.74
N ILE A 361 20.32 -33.50 11.07
CA ILE A 361 19.89 -34.58 10.17
C ILE A 361 20.83 -34.66 8.96
N ILE A 362 21.21 -33.52 8.37
CA ILE A 362 22.21 -33.47 7.28
C ILE A 362 23.57 -34.01 7.76
N LEU A 363 24.01 -33.64 8.96
CA LEU A 363 25.27 -34.12 9.53
C LEU A 363 25.25 -35.64 9.74
N ILE A 364 24.15 -36.19 10.27
CA ILE A 364 23.97 -37.64 10.44
C ILE A 364 23.99 -38.36 9.09
N LEU A 365 23.31 -37.82 8.07
CA LEU A 365 23.32 -38.38 6.71
C LEU A 365 24.73 -38.40 6.12
N ILE A 366 25.50 -37.32 6.27
CA ILE A 366 26.91 -37.24 5.82
C ILE A 366 27.74 -38.31 6.53
N ILE A 367 27.60 -38.45 7.86
CA ILE A 367 28.33 -39.47 8.64
C ILE A 367 28.00 -40.89 8.15
N ILE A 368 26.73 -41.19 7.87
CA ILE A 368 26.31 -42.49 7.34
C ILE A 368 26.95 -42.75 5.97
N VAL A 369 26.90 -41.78 5.05
CA VAL A 369 27.49 -41.92 3.71
C VAL A 369 29.00 -42.14 3.79
N VAL A 370 29.72 -41.35 4.60
CA VAL A 370 31.17 -41.49 4.81
C VAL A 370 31.50 -42.85 5.41
N THR A 371 30.74 -43.32 6.40
CA THR A 371 30.95 -44.63 7.03
C THR A 371 30.74 -45.79 6.04
N ILE A 372 29.72 -45.68 5.17
CA ILE A 372 29.47 -46.65 4.09
C ILE A 372 30.63 -46.67 3.09
N ILE A 373 31.13 -45.50 2.68
CA ILE A 373 32.27 -45.39 1.76
C ILE A 373 33.54 -46.00 2.39
N ILE A 374 33.82 -45.70 3.65
CA ILE A 374 34.98 -46.26 4.36
C ILE A 374 34.85 -47.77 4.53
N ARG A 375 33.66 -48.29 4.86
CA ARG A 375 33.41 -49.75 4.93
C ARG A 375 33.59 -50.43 3.57
N ARG A 376 33.20 -49.79 2.47
CA ARG A 376 33.41 -50.32 1.10
C ARG A 376 34.87 -50.26 0.65
N ARG A 377 35.69 -49.36 1.21
CA ARG A 377 37.12 -49.22 0.91
C ARG A 377 38.04 -50.06 1.78
N LYS A 378 37.55 -50.71 2.84
CA LYS A 378 38.35 -51.72 3.53
C LYS A 378 38.44 -52.96 2.64
N PRO A 379 39.63 -53.34 2.14
CA PRO A 379 39.77 -54.60 1.42
C PRO A 379 39.36 -55.73 2.36
N LYS A 380 38.51 -56.65 1.87
CA LYS A 380 38.20 -57.89 2.56
C LYS A 380 39.54 -58.58 2.85
N LYS A 381 39.90 -58.66 4.13
CA LYS A 381 40.94 -59.59 4.60
C LYS A 381 40.31 -60.95 4.80
#